data_AF-A0A399QW01-F1
#
_entry.id   AF-A0A399QW01-F1
#
_cell.length_a   1.000
_cell.length_b   1.000
_cell.length_c   1.000
_cell.angle_alpha   90.00
_cell.angle_beta   90.00
_cell.angle_gamma   90.00
#
_symmetry.space_group_name_H-M   'P 1'
#
loop_
_entity.id
_entity.type
_entity.pdbx_description
1 polymer ?
#
loop_
_entity_poly.entity_id
_entity_poly.type
_entity_poly.pdbx_seq_one_letter_code
_entity_poly.pdbx_strand_id
1 'polypeptide(L)' 'LLAVVLVGLGATSLSMSPAALADVRAELALHTREEAEALAAVALAADSAVEARAAVTAASAPVTV' A
#
# COMPACT_ATOMS: atom_id res chain seq x y z
N LEU A 1 4.40 -0.27 -1.33
CA LEU A 1 3.18 0.36 -0.78
C LEU A 1 2.07 0.69 -1.79
N LEU A 2 2.33 1.22 -2.99
CA LEU A 2 1.23 1.60 -3.91
C LEU A 2 0.26 0.43 -4.21
N ALA A 3 0.79 -0.75 -4.55
CA ALA A 3 -0.04 -1.93 -4.80
C ALA A 3 -0.88 -2.33 -3.58
N VAL A 4 -0.30 -2.26 -2.37
CA VAL A 4 -0.99 -2.53 -1.09
C VAL A 4 -2.16 -1.57 -0.90
N VAL A 5 -1.94 -0.26 -1.10
CA VAL A 5 -3.00 0.75 -1.00
C VAL A 5 -4.11 0.50 -2.02
N LEU A 6 -3.78 0.17 -3.27
CA LEU A 6 -4.80 -0.14 -4.29
C LEU A 6 -5.64 -1.36 -3.92
N VAL A 7 -5.02 -2.41 -3.37
CA VAL A 7 -5.74 -3.59 -2.85
C VAL A 7 -6.62 -3.22 -1.66
N GLY A 8 -6.14 -2.38 -0.74
CA GLY A 8 -6.91 -1.83 0.37
C GLY A 8 -8.15 -1.06 -0.07
N LEU A 9 -8.05 -0.29 -1.16
CA LEU A 9 -9.17 0.40 -1.82
C LEU A 9 -10.15 -0.55 -2.54
N GLY A 10 -9.82 -1.83 -2.64
CA GLY A 10 -10.67 -2.86 -3.25
C GLY A 10 -10.27 -3.28 -4.66
N ALA A 11 -9.08 -2.91 -5.16
CA ALA A 11 -8.59 -3.42 -6.43
C ALA A 11 -8.39 -4.94 -6.37
N THR A 12 -9.07 -5.68 -7.22
CA THR A 12 -8.98 -7.15 -7.33
C THR A 12 -8.06 -7.61 -8.47
N SER A 13 -7.59 -6.67 -9.29
CA SER A 13 -6.65 -6.90 -10.39
C SER A 13 -5.70 -5.72 -10.56
N LEU A 14 -4.43 -6.00 -10.87
CA LEU A 14 -3.39 -5.00 -11.12
C LEU A 14 -2.66 -5.34 -12.43
N SER A 15 -2.57 -4.38 -13.35
CA SER A 15 -1.81 -4.50 -14.59
C SER A 15 -0.46 -3.78 -14.48
N MET A 16 0.61 -4.44 -14.91
CA MET A 16 1.98 -3.92 -14.87
C MET A 16 2.90 -4.67 -15.84
N SER A 17 4.14 -4.19 -16.00
CA SER A 17 5.15 -4.90 -16.76
C SER A 17 5.53 -6.23 -16.06
N PRO A 18 5.91 -7.28 -16.82
CA PRO A 18 6.32 -8.55 -16.24
C PRO A 18 7.46 -8.44 -15.22
N ALA A 19 8.37 -7.48 -15.43
CA ALA A 19 9.51 -7.23 -14.55
C ALA A 19 9.10 -6.78 -13.13
N ALA A 20 7.93 -6.17 -12.96
CA ALA A 20 7.46 -5.67 -11.65
C ALA A 20 6.67 -6.71 -10.84
N LEU A 21 6.30 -7.85 -11.45
CA LEU A 21 5.39 -8.81 -10.82
C LEU A 21 5.98 -9.46 -9.56
N ALA A 22 7.27 -9.80 -9.57
CA ALA A 22 7.92 -10.45 -8.44
C ALA A 22 7.96 -9.51 -7.23
N ASP A 23 8.38 -8.26 -7.43
CA ASP A 23 8.49 -7.26 -6.36
C ASP A 23 7.12 -6.90 -5.78
N VAL A 24 6.10 -6.73 -6.62
CA VAL A 24 4.74 -6.45 -6.15
C VAL A 24 4.16 -7.61 -5.35
N ARG A 25 4.39 -8.86 -5.78
CA ARG A 25 3.93 -10.04 -5.02
C ARG A 25 4.62 -10.14 -3.66
N ALA A 26 5.93 -9.91 -3.62
CA ALA A 26 6.69 -9.91 -2.37
C ALA A 26 6.15 -8.84 -1.42
N GLU A 27 5.95 -7.62 -1.90
CA GLU A 27 5.39 -6.51 -1.12
C GLU A 27 3.99 -6.81 -0.56
N LEU A 28 3.09 -7.34 -1.40
CA LEU A 28 1.73 -7.70 -0.98
C LEU A 28 1.73 -8.82 0.08
N ALA A 29 2.67 -9.77 -0.02
CA ALA A 29 2.78 -10.86 0.95
C ALA A 29 3.24 -10.40 2.35
N LEU A 30 3.82 -9.19 2.47
CA LEU A 30 4.23 -8.60 3.74
C LEU A 30 3.08 -7.92 4.49
N HIS A 31 1.90 -7.80 3.88
CA HIS A 31 0.77 -7.06 4.44
C HIS A 31 -0.48 -7.93 4.48
N THR A 32 -1.23 -7.83 5.58
CA THR A 32 -2.57 -8.38 5.72
C THR A 32 -3.59 -7.53 4.98
N ARG A 33 -4.80 -8.06 4.81
CA ARG A 33 -5.91 -7.33 4.18
C ARG A 33 -6.31 -6.12 5.03
N GLU A 34 -6.34 -6.30 6.34
CA GLU A 34 -6.68 -5.29 7.33
C GLU A 34 -5.66 -4.13 7.32
N GLU A 35 -4.35 -4.45 7.25
CA GLU A 35 -3.30 -3.43 7.11
C GLU A 35 -3.43 -2.67 5.79
N ALA A 36 -3.73 -3.36 4.68
CA ALA A 36 -3.92 -2.71 3.40
C ALA A 36 -5.09 -1.70 3.43
N GLU A 37 -6.21 -2.07 4.06
CA GLU A 37 -7.37 -1.19 4.28
C GLU A 37 -7.02 0.01 5.15
N ALA A 38 -6.26 -0.20 6.23
CA ALA A 38 -5.80 0.88 7.10
C ALA A 38 -4.89 1.87 6.35
N LEU A 39 -3.92 1.37 5.57
CA LEU A 39 -3.05 2.20 4.74
C LEU A 39 -3.82 2.96 3.66
N ALA A 40 -4.87 2.34 3.09
CA ALA A 40 -5.75 3.01 2.14
C ALA A 40 -6.54 4.16 2.78
N ALA A 41 -7.04 3.97 4.01
CA ALA A 41 -7.69 5.04 4.77
C ALA A 41 -6.73 6.20 5.06
N VAL A 42 -5.48 5.90 5.44
CA VAL A 42 -4.44 6.93 5.62
C VAL A 42 -4.18 7.70 4.33
N ALA A 43 -4.11 7.02 3.18
CA ALA A 43 -3.90 7.67 1.89
C ALA A 43 -5.07 8.61 1.52
N LEU A 44 -6.31 8.19 1.77
CA LEU A 44 -7.52 8.97 1.47
C LEU A 44 -7.72 10.19 2.39
N ALA A 45 -7.14 10.16 3.58
CA ALA A 45 -7.24 11.26 4.55
C ALA A 45 -6.27 12.42 4.28
N ALA A 46 -5.29 12.24 3.38
CA ALA A 46 -4.30 13.26 3.06
C ALA A 46 -4.82 14.26 2.02
N ASP A 47 -4.44 15.53 2.15
CA ASP A 47 -4.90 16.62 1.29
C ASP A 47 -4.18 16.68 -0.07
N SER A 48 -3.09 15.91 -0.23
CA SER A 48 -2.30 15.86 -1.46
C SER A 48 -1.65 14.49 -1.69
N ALA A 49 -1.27 14.22 -2.94
CA ALA A 49 -0.58 12.97 -3.30
C ALA A 49 0.79 12.82 -2.61
N VAL A 50 1.49 13.94 -2.36
CA VAL A 50 2.78 13.94 -1.67
C VAL A 50 2.59 13.56 -0.20
N GLU A 51 1.61 14.17 0.46
CA GLU A 51 1.28 13.86 1.86
C GLU A 51 0.75 12.43 2.00
N ALA A 52 -0.10 11.96 1.09
CA ALA A 52 -0.59 10.58 1.08
C ALA A 52 0.57 9.58 1.05
N ARG A 53 1.54 9.79 0.15
CA ARG A 53 2.71 8.93 0.05
C ARG A 53 3.56 8.96 1.33
N ALA A 54 3.77 10.14 1.90
CA ALA A 54 4.54 10.30 3.13
C ALA A 54 3.85 9.62 4.33
N ALA A 55 2.54 9.87 4.50
CA ALA A 55 1.74 9.31 5.59
C ALA A 55 1.66 7.79 5.52
N VAL A 56 1.42 7.21 4.33
CA VAL A 56 1.41 5.77 4.13
C VAL A 56 2.78 5.15 4.43
N THR A 57 3.87 5.79 4.01
CA THR A 57 5.24 5.29 4.29
C THR A 57 5.56 5.32 5.78
N ALA A 58 5.10 6.34 6.50
CA ALA A 58 5.26 6.43 7.95
C ALA A 58 4.41 5.37 8.68
N ALA A 59 3.18 5.13 8.22
CA ALA A 59 2.26 4.17 8.81
C ALA A 59 2.66 2.70 8.55
N SER A 60 3.39 2.41 7.46
CA SER A 60 3.83 1.05 7.13
C SER A 60 5.14 0.64 7.82
N ALA A 61 5.81 1.54 8.53
CA ALA A 61 7.06 1.20 9.21
C ALA A 61 6.78 0.23 10.38
N PRO A 62 7.52 -0.87 10.53
CA PRO A 62 7.33 -1.80 11.63
C PRO A 62 7.54 -1.05 12.96
N VAL A 63 6.61 -1.22 13.90
CA VAL A 63 6.78 -0.73 15.28
C VAL A 63 7.90 -1.55 15.91
N THR A 64 9.10 -0.99 15.95
CA THR A 64 10.19 -1.53 16.75
C THR A 64 9.85 -1.31 18.22
N VAL A 65 9.41 -2.38 18.90
CA VAL A 65 9.29 -2.46 20.37
C VAL A 65 10.64 -2.68 21.02
#